data_AF-A0A7R9C4V7-F1
#
_entry.id   AF-A0A7R9C4V7-F1
#
_cell.length_a   1.000
_cell.length_b   1.000
_cell.length_c   1.000
_cell.angle_alpha   90.00
_cell.angle_beta   90.00
_cell.angle_gamma   90.00
#
_symmetry.space_group_name_H-M   'P 1'
#
loop_
_entity.id
_entity.type
_entity.pdbx_description
1 polymer ?
#
loop_
_entity_poly.entity_id
_entity_poly.type
_entity_poly.pdbx_seq_one_letter_code
_entity_poly.pdbx_strand_id
1 'polypeptide(L)' 'AQLKWEGIDGVDGILADLGISSHQIDTPDRGFSIRFDGLLDMRMNFSSPLSAMEVVNDYTESELIRVFKSYGELNQATRM' A
#
# COMPACT_ATOMS: atom_id res chain seq x y z
N ALA A 1 14.07 -19.70 -3.04
CA ALA A 1 14.42 -18.27 -3.01
C ALA A 1 15.14 -17.95 -4.32
N GLN A 2 14.69 -16.94 -5.07
CA GLN A 2 15.19 -16.56 -6.41
C GLN A 2 16.73 -16.55 -6.50
N LEU A 3 17.40 -16.03 -5.48
CA LEU A 3 18.86 -15.95 -5.39
C LEU A 3 19.56 -17.32 -5.57
N LYS A 4 19.01 -18.40 -5.00
CA LYS A 4 19.59 -19.74 -5.16
C LYS A 4 19.45 -20.28 -6.60
N TRP A 5 18.45 -19.84 -7.35
CA TRP A 5 18.25 -20.25 -8.75
C TRP A 5 19.20 -19.48 -9.68
N GLU A 6 19.57 -18.26 -9.29
CA GLU A 6 20.60 -17.44 -9.95
C GLU A 6 22.04 -17.84 -9.54
N GLY A 7 22.22 -18.93 -8.78
CA GLY A 7 23.54 -19.39 -8.33
C GLY A 7 24.20 -18.50 -7.26
N ILE A 8 23.41 -17.66 -6.58
CA ILE A 8 23.89 -16.78 -5.51
C ILE A 8 23.71 -17.50 -4.17
N ASP A 9 24.83 -17.94 -3.59
CA ASP A 9 24.86 -18.69 -2.32
C ASP A 9 24.73 -17.79 -1.08
N GLY A 10 25.05 -16.50 -1.20
CA GLY A 10 24.97 -15.52 -0.13
C GLY A 10 25.17 -14.09 -0.62
N VAL A 11 24.84 -13.12 0.24
CA VAL A 11 25.08 -11.68 0.01
C VAL A 11 25.72 -11.07 1.24
N ASP A 12 26.60 -10.09 1.05
CA ASP A 12 27.29 -9.42 2.16
C ASP A 12 26.38 -8.44 2.93
N GLY A 13 25.26 -8.03 2.32
CA GLY A 13 24.30 -7.14 2.95
C GLY A 13 22.98 -7.08 2.18
N ILE A 14 21.92 -6.75 2.91
CA ILE A 14 20.59 -6.49 2.36
C ILE A 14 20.18 -5.10 2.83
N LEU A 15 19.82 -4.24 1.89
CA LEU A 15 19.22 -2.94 2.17
C LEU A 15 17.76 -2.98 1.72
N ALA A 16 16.87 -2.47 2.57
CA ALA A 16 15.47 -2.28 2.26
C ALA A 16 15.06 -0.87 2.65
N ASP A 17 14.75 -0.04 1.67
CA ASP A 17 14.08 1.25 1.87
C ASP A 17 12.58 1.04 1.72
N LEU A 18 11.85 1.22 2.81
CA LEU A 18 10.44 0.87 2.91
C LEU A 18 9.58 2.12 2.82
N GLY A 19 8.70 2.16 1.82
CA GLY A 19 7.81 3.27 1.60
C GLY A 19 7.28 3.30 0.18
N ILE A 20 6.67 4.42 -0.17
CA ILE A 20 6.26 4.73 -1.55
C ILE A 20 7.32 5.63 -2.19
N SER A 21 7.54 5.45 -3.49
CA SER A 21 8.44 6.28 -4.29
C SER A 21 7.79 7.62 -4.68
N SER A 22 8.60 8.66 -4.92
CA SER A 22 8.08 9.95 -5.41
C SER A 22 7.27 9.80 -6.70
N HIS A 23 7.71 8.91 -7.61
CA HIS A 23 6.96 8.63 -8.84
C HIS A 23 5.54 8.11 -8.57
N GLN A 24 5.34 7.30 -7.52
CA GLN A 24 4.00 6.84 -7.13
C GLN A 24 3.13 7.97 -6.57
N ILE A 25 3.72 8.97 -5.91
CA ILE A 25 3.01 10.15 -5.40
C ILE A 25 2.70 11.13 -6.54
N ASP A 26 3.63 11.31 -7.48
CA ASP A 26 3.51 12.31 -8.54
C ASP A 26 2.72 11.82 -9.78
N THR A 27 2.29 10.54 -9.78
CA THR A 27 1.46 9.96 -10.83
C THR A 27 0.01 9.83 -10.35
N PRO A 28 -0.93 10.69 -10.79
CA PRO A 28 -2.30 10.73 -10.26
C PRO A 28 -3.05 9.39 -10.32
N ASP A 29 -2.91 8.65 -11.42
CA ASP A 29 -3.57 7.35 -11.62
C ASP A 29 -3.13 6.26 -10.63
N ARG A 30 -2.04 6.49 -9.86
CA ARG A 30 -1.61 5.59 -8.79
C ARG A 30 -2.43 5.74 -7.51
N GLY A 31 -3.12 6.87 -7.33
CA GLY A 31 -4.01 7.10 -6.19
C GLY A 31 -3.33 7.31 -4.84
N PHE A 32 -2.00 7.46 -4.77
CA PHE A 32 -1.28 7.67 -3.49
C PHE A 32 -1.28 9.11 -3.00
N SER A 33 -1.56 10.08 -3.88
CA SER A 33 -1.49 11.51 -3.56
C SER A 33 -2.88 12.08 -3.31
N ILE A 34 -2.99 12.87 -2.25
CA ILE A 34 -4.18 13.68 -1.95
C ILE A 34 -4.21 15.01 -2.72
N ARG A 35 -3.17 15.31 -3.51
CA ARG A 35 -3.00 16.60 -4.22
C ARG A 35 -3.63 16.62 -5.61
N PHE A 36 -3.93 15.44 -6.17
CA PHE A 36 -4.39 15.28 -7.54
C PHE A 36 -5.65 14.41 -7.54
N ASP A 37 -6.54 14.66 -8.50
CA ASP A 37 -7.66 13.75 -8.75
C ASP A 37 -7.18 12.51 -9.51
N GLY A 38 -7.70 11.34 -9.14
CA GLY A 38 -7.34 10.06 -9.73
C GLY A 38 -8.15 8.91 -9.13
N LEU A 39 -8.03 7.71 -9.72
CA LEU A 39 -8.63 6.51 -9.14
C LEU A 39 -7.98 6.20 -7.79
N LEU A 40 -8.79 5.78 -6.81
CA LEU A 40 -8.32 5.36 -5.50
C LEU A 40 -7.71 3.94 -5.57
N ASP A 41 -6.59 3.80 -6.27
CA ASP A 41 -5.93 2.50 -6.47
C ASP A 41 -5.03 2.15 -5.27
N MET A 42 -3.96 2.92 -5.06
CA MET A 42 -2.96 2.75 -3.99
C MET A 42 -2.21 1.40 -3.98
N ARG A 43 -2.29 0.57 -5.03
CA ARG A 43 -1.48 -0.65 -5.12
C ARG A 43 -0.06 -0.30 -5.56
N MET A 44 0.93 -0.79 -4.82
CA MET A 44 2.33 -0.76 -5.27
C MET A 44 2.53 -1.67 -6.48
N ASN A 45 1.93 -2.86 -6.45
CA ASN A 45 1.86 -3.82 -7.54
C ASN A 45 0.45 -3.85 -8.14
N PHE A 46 0.29 -3.39 -9.38
CA PHE A 46 -1.01 -3.35 -10.09
C PHE A 46 -1.64 -4.72 -10.34
N SER A 47 -0.86 -5.80 -10.31
CA SER A 47 -1.41 -7.15 -10.42
C SER A 47 -2.02 -7.66 -9.11
N SER A 48 -1.90 -6.91 -8.00
CA SER A 48 -2.59 -7.23 -6.75
C SER A 48 -4.11 -7.09 -6.95
N PRO A 49 -4.93 -8.05 -6.49
CA PRO A 49 -6.36 -8.04 -6.76
C PRO A 49 -7.13 -6.98 -5.97
N LEU A 50 -6.56 -6.44 -4.89
CA LEU A 50 -7.26 -5.55 -3.96
C LEU A 50 -6.74 -4.12 -4.05
N SER A 51 -7.59 -3.20 -4.49
CA SER A 51 -7.40 -1.75 -4.54
C SER A 51 -7.96 -1.05 -3.29
N ALA A 52 -7.50 0.16 -3.01
CA ALA A 52 -8.05 0.97 -1.92
C ALA A 52 -9.52 1.34 -2.16
N MET A 53 -9.95 1.49 -3.41
CA MET A 53 -11.34 1.70 -3.81
C MET A 53 -12.23 0.52 -3.39
N GLU A 54 -11.80 -0.72 -3.60
CA GLU A 54 -12.54 -1.91 -3.15
C GLU A 54 -12.56 -1.97 -1.61
N VAL A 55 -11.43 -1.66 -0.96
CA VAL A 55 -11.36 -1.64 0.51
C VAL A 55 -12.40 -0.68 1.11
N VAL A 56 -12.47 0.57 0.65
CA VAL A 56 -13.39 1.56 1.27
C VAL A 56 -14.86 1.31 0.95
N ASN A 57 -15.17 0.65 -0.18
CA ASN A 57 -16.55 0.41 -0.59
C ASN A 57 -17.10 -0.94 -0.10
N ASP A 58 -16.25 -1.96 0.03
CA ASP A 58 -16.70 -3.34 0.27
C ASP A 58 -16.45 -3.82 1.70
N TYR A 59 -15.50 -3.21 2.43
CA TYR A 59 -15.25 -3.59 3.81
C TYR A 59 -16.40 -3.15 4.72
N THR A 60 -16.70 -3.96 5.73
CA THR A 60 -17.59 -3.55 6.80
C THR A 60 -16.99 -2.41 7.61
N GLU A 61 -17.86 -1.63 8.28
CA GLU A 61 -17.43 -0.57 9.20
C GLU A 61 -16.40 -1.08 10.22
N SER A 62 -16.63 -2.27 10.79
CA SER A 62 -15.71 -2.88 11.76
C SER A 62 -14.31 -3.16 11.20
N GLU A 63 -14.23 -3.53 9.92
CA GLU A 63 -12.97 -3.81 9.22
C GLU A 63 -12.25 -2.51 8.88
N LEU A 64 -12.97 -1.47 8.46
CA LEU A 64 -12.40 -0.14 8.23
C LEU A 64 -11.86 0.47 9.53
N ILE A 65 -12.62 0.40 10.63
CA ILE A 65 -12.15 0.82 11.96
C ILE A 65 -10.88 0.08 12.34
N ARG A 66 -10.79 -1.23 12.06
CA ARG A 66 -9.57 -2.01 12.31
C ARG A 66 -8.40 -1.48 11.50
N VAL A 67 -8.57 -1.29 10.19
CA VAL A 67 -7.51 -0.76 9.30
C VAL A 67 -7.02 0.60 9.78
N PHE A 68 -7.93 1.54 10.04
CA PHE A 68 -7.58 2.91 10.46
C PHE A 68 -6.91 2.97 11.84
N LYS A 69 -7.31 2.11 12.80
CA LYS A 69 -6.64 2.01 14.10
C LYS A 69 -5.27 1.35 14.00
N SER A 70 -5.19 0.22 13.31
CA SER A 70 -3.98 -0.61 13.28
C SER A 70 -2.87 -0.03 12.42
N TYR A 71 -3.22 0.67 11.33
CA TYR A 71 -2.24 1.15 10.36
C TYR A 71 -2.23 2.68 10.21
N GLY A 72 -3.30 3.38 10.60
CA GLY A 72 -3.39 4.84 10.53
C GLY A 72 -3.14 5.56 11.85
N GLU A 73 -2.96 4.81 12.96
CA GLU A 73 -2.83 5.35 14.32
C GLU A 73 -3.98 6.30 14.72
N LEU A 74 -5.18 6.10 14.13
CA LEU A 74 -6.33 6.98 14.32
C LEU A 74 -7.15 6.57 15.55
N ASN A 75 -6.93 7.28 16.67
CA ASN A 75 -7.70 7.09 17.91
C ASN A 75 -9.22 7.30 17.72
N GLN A 76 -9.62 8.15 16.76
CA GLN A 76 -11.02 8.48 16.47
C GLN A 76 -11.63 7.67 15.32
N ALA A 77 -11.01 6.55 14.91
CA ALA A 77 -11.48 5.76 13.77
C ALA A 77 -12.95 5.31 13.86
N THR A 78 -13.54 5.21 15.05
CA THR A 78 -14.96 4.86 15.25
C THR A 78 -15.94 5.97 14.90
N ARG A 79 -15.45 7.14 14.45
CA ARG A 79 -16.26 8.29 14.04
C ARG A 79 -16.16 8.57 12.54
N MET A 80 -15.47 7.70 11.79
CA MET A 80 -15.26 7.80 10.35
C MET A 80 -16.27 6.96 9.60
#